data_AF-A0A6L4AS67-F1
#
_entry.id   AF-A0A6L4AS67-F1
#
_cell.length_a   1.000
_cell.length_b   1.000
_cell.length_c   1.000
_cell.angle_alpha   90.00
_cell.angle_beta   90.00
_cell.angle_gamma   90.00
#
_symmetry.space_group_name_H-M   'P 1'
#
loop_
_entity.id
_entity.type
_entity.pdbx_description
1 polymer ?
#
loop_
_entity_poly.entity_id
_entity_poly.type
_entity_poly.pdbx_seq_one_letter_code
_entity_poly.pdbx_strand_id
1 'polypeptide(L)'
;MDRPPLDLASLFLGPKAENAEVLERLLLEALRDHVFWRRNFHPEDGFEISELDKRRPGYEQSQSLLAQELLSLLGELKGGVPFFSPRYIGHMNADLTLASLVGWFATLLYNPNNVAVEGSPVTTRLELEAAAQLAVMVGYPESAWGHLTSGGTIANFEAFWVARNVKYLPVALSGAADELGLGDLELGRADGSRAPIGRLGLWELLNTPPGAALDAADGLLA
;
A
#
# COMPACT_ATOMS: atom_id res chain seq x y z
N MET A 1 0.34 -12.34 25.44
CA MET A 1 1.79 -12.36 25.76
C MET A 1 2.23 -10.92 25.85
N ASP A 2 2.80 -10.51 26.99
CA ASP A 2 3.37 -9.17 27.14
C ASP A 2 4.51 -9.02 26.14
N ARG A 3 4.39 -8.08 25.19
CA ARG A 3 5.49 -7.78 24.28
C ARG A 3 6.57 -7.05 25.08
N PRO A 4 7.86 -7.39 24.92
CA PRO A 4 8.92 -6.64 25.58
C PRO A 4 8.84 -5.15 25.18
N PRO A 5 9.27 -4.24 26.06
CA PRO A 5 9.27 -2.82 25.75
C PRO A 5 10.11 -2.55 24.48
N LEU A 6 9.59 -1.67 23.63
CA LEU A 6 10.24 -1.27 22.39
C LEU A 6 11.53 -0.51 22.69
N ASP A 7 12.67 -1.01 22.21
CA ASP A 7 13.95 -0.28 22.27
C ASP A 7 14.17 0.48 20.96
N LEU A 8 14.13 1.81 21.03
CA LEU A 8 14.30 2.67 19.85
C LEU A 8 15.67 2.52 19.19
N ALA A 9 16.72 2.18 19.95
CA ALA A 9 18.05 1.96 19.38
C ALA A 9 18.10 0.73 18.46
N SER A 10 17.15 -0.20 18.60
CA SER A 10 17.05 -1.41 17.78
C SER A 10 16.31 -1.21 16.46
N LEU A 11 15.67 -0.05 16.24
CA LEU A 11 14.75 0.15 15.12
C LEU A 11 15.39 0.78 13.90
N PHE A 12 16.55 1.42 14.02
CA PHE A 12 17.15 2.24 12.96
C PHE A 12 18.57 1.78 12.63
N LEU A 13 19.07 2.14 11.45
CA LEU A 13 20.48 1.90 11.12
C LEU A 13 21.41 2.72 12.04
N GLY A 14 20.98 3.94 12.34
CA GLY A 14 21.62 4.83 13.28
C GLY A 14 22.48 5.90 12.59
N PRO A 15 22.72 7.06 13.23
CA PRO A 15 23.41 8.19 12.62
C PRO A 15 24.85 7.90 12.16
N LYS A 16 25.46 6.84 12.70
CA LYS A 16 26.81 6.37 12.35
C LYS A 16 26.81 4.92 11.88
N ALA A 17 25.64 4.40 11.50
CA ALA A 17 25.45 3.01 11.11
C ALA A 17 25.85 2.01 12.22
N GLU A 18 25.51 2.34 13.46
CA GLU A 18 25.77 1.53 14.66
C GLU A 18 25.18 0.11 14.53
N ASN A 19 24.09 -0.04 13.77
CA ASN A 19 23.44 -1.32 13.52
C ASN A 19 23.75 -1.91 12.12
N ALA A 20 24.86 -1.51 11.48
CA ALA A 20 25.21 -1.97 10.13
C ALA A 20 25.26 -3.50 9.99
N GLU A 21 25.91 -4.18 10.93
CA GLU A 21 26.04 -5.66 10.90
C GLU A 21 24.68 -6.35 11.00
N VAL A 22 23.72 -5.76 11.71
CA VAL A 22 22.36 -6.28 11.83
C VAL A 22 21.65 -6.16 10.48
N LEU A 23 21.69 -4.98 9.87
CA LEU A 23 21.05 -4.75 8.58
C LEU A 23 21.67 -5.63 7.48
N GLU A 24 23.01 -5.67 7.39
CA GLU A 24 23.72 -6.47 6.40
C GLU A 24 23.35 -7.95 6.51
N ARG A 25 23.34 -8.51 7.72
CA ARG A 25 22.95 -9.90 7.96
C ARG A 25 21.53 -10.18 7.47
N LEU A 26 20.57 -9.32 7.80
CA LEU A 26 19.16 -9.51 7.44
C LEU A 26 18.92 -9.38 5.93
N LEU A 27 19.58 -8.43 5.27
CA LEU A 27 19.50 -8.28 3.81
C LEU A 27 20.12 -9.48 3.09
N LEU A 28 21.25 -9.97 3.59
CA LEU A 28 21.92 -11.14 3.04
C LEU A 28 21.10 -12.42 3.24
N GLU A 29 20.41 -12.56 4.36
CA GLU A 29 19.49 -13.66 4.63
C GLU A 29 18.32 -13.66 3.63
N ALA A 30 17.65 -12.52 3.45
CA ALA A 30 16.57 -12.39 2.47
C ALA A 30 17.02 -12.71 1.03
N LEU A 31 18.20 -12.23 0.63
CA LEU A 31 18.77 -12.53 -0.68
C LEU A 31 19.07 -14.02 -0.83
N ARG A 32 19.69 -14.65 0.17
CA ARG A 32 20.06 -16.07 0.14
C ARG A 32 18.84 -16.98 0.10
N ASP A 33 17.80 -16.65 0.86
CA ASP A 33 16.54 -17.38 0.87
C ASP A 33 15.88 -17.35 -0.53
N HIS A 34 15.80 -16.17 -1.14
CA HIS A 34 15.25 -16.04 -2.50
C HIS A 34 16.08 -16.79 -3.56
N VAL A 35 17.42 -16.73 -3.46
CA VAL A 35 18.32 -17.49 -4.35
C VAL A 35 18.13 -19.00 -4.14
N PHE A 36 17.96 -19.44 -2.89
CA PHE A 36 17.66 -20.83 -2.58
C PHE A 36 16.34 -21.26 -3.21
N TRP A 37 15.29 -20.47 -3.07
CA TRP A 37 13.99 -20.77 -3.70
C TRP A 37 14.08 -20.87 -5.22
N ARG A 38 14.70 -19.89 -5.90
CA ARG A 38 14.87 -19.91 -7.37
C ARG A 38 15.62 -21.13 -7.90
N ARG A 39 16.57 -21.68 -7.13
CA ARG A 39 17.33 -22.87 -7.52
C ARG A 39 16.57 -24.18 -7.31
N ASN A 40 15.55 -24.17 -6.46
CA ASN A 40 14.80 -25.38 -6.06
C ASN A 40 13.35 -25.38 -6.54
N PHE A 41 12.89 -24.30 -7.18
CA PHE A 41 11.64 -24.27 -7.93
C PHE A 41 11.92 -24.92 -9.29
N HIS A 42 11.38 -26.12 -9.52
CA HIS A 42 11.70 -26.96 -10.69
C HIS A 42 13.21 -27.19 -10.89
N PRO A 43 13.88 -27.92 -9.96
CA PRO A 43 15.33 -28.16 -10.03
C PRO A 43 15.79 -28.90 -11.30
N GLU A 44 14.86 -29.52 -12.03
CA GLU A 44 15.08 -30.20 -13.29
C GLU A 44 15.36 -29.27 -14.49
N ASP A 45 14.97 -28.00 -14.43
CA ASP A 45 15.00 -27.07 -15.58
C ASP A 45 16.43 -26.69 -16.03
N GLY A 46 17.45 -26.99 -15.22
CA GLY A 46 18.84 -26.64 -15.52
C GLY A 46 19.11 -25.13 -15.40
N PHE A 47 20.18 -24.65 -16.05
CA PHE A 47 20.57 -23.24 -16.02
C PHE A 47 20.53 -22.62 -17.41
N GLU A 48 19.66 -21.62 -17.59
CA GLU A 48 19.59 -20.81 -18.82
C GLU A 48 20.83 -19.92 -19.02
N ILE A 49 21.47 -19.49 -17.93
CA ILE A 49 22.71 -18.72 -17.97
C ILE A 49 23.84 -19.61 -17.46
N SER A 50 24.68 -20.08 -18.38
CA SER A 50 25.82 -20.95 -18.06
C SER A 50 27.05 -20.16 -17.61
N GLU A 51 28.02 -20.86 -17.02
CA GLU A 51 29.32 -20.27 -16.66
C GLU A 51 30.15 -19.84 -17.90
N LEU A 52 29.89 -20.42 -19.07
CA LEU A 52 30.52 -19.99 -20.32
C LEU A 52 29.93 -18.67 -20.82
N ASP A 53 28.63 -18.46 -20.62
CA ASP A 53 27.96 -17.20 -20.99
C ASP A 53 28.54 -16.01 -20.22
N LYS A 54 28.88 -16.23 -18.94
CA LYS A 54 29.50 -15.23 -18.07
C LYS A 54 30.89 -14.78 -18.53
N ARG A 55 31.57 -15.58 -19.36
CA ARG A 55 32.90 -15.28 -19.93
C ARG A 55 32.83 -14.63 -21.32
N ARG A 56 31.63 -14.43 -21.86
CA ARG A 56 31.47 -13.75 -23.15
C ARG A 56 31.85 -12.27 -22.97
N PRO A 57 32.59 -11.66 -23.93
CA PRO A 57 33.00 -10.25 -23.82
C PRO A 57 31.85 -9.29 -23.53
N GLY A 58 30.68 -9.52 -24.13
CA GLY A 58 29.48 -8.70 -23.90
C GLY A 58 28.90 -8.81 -22.49
N TYR A 59 28.97 -10.00 -21.86
CA TYR A 59 28.54 -10.18 -20.47
C TYR A 59 29.47 -9.44 -19.52
N GLU A 60 30.78 -9.66 -19.66
CA GLU A 60 31.80 -9.01 -18.83
C GLU A 60 31.71 -7.49 -18.95
N GLN A 61 31.60 -6.96 -20.18
CA GLN A 61 31.42 -5.53 -20.41
C GLN A 61 30.17 -4.98 -19.71
N SER A 62 29.05 -5.71 -19.78
CA SER A 62 27.79 -5.28 -19.14
C SER A 62 27.90 -5.28 -17.62
N GLN A 63 28.54 -6.30 -17.03
CA GLN A 63 28.76 -6.36 -15.58
C GLN A 63 29.73 -5.27 -15.09
N SER A 64 30.80 -5.00 -15.84
CA SER A 64 31.71 -3.89 -15.54
C SER A 64 31.02 -2.54 -15.60
N LEU A 65 30.20 -2.31 -16.64
CA LEU A 65 29.42 -1.07 -16.75
C LEU A 65 28.44 -0.93 -15.59
N LEU A 66 27.68 -1.98 -15.27
CA LEU A 66 26.74 -1.96 -14.13
C LEU A 66 27.43 -1.59 -12.82
N ALA A 67 28.59 -2.21 -12.53
CA ALA A 67 29.35 -1.92 -11.32
C ALA A 67 29.88 -0.47 -11.30
N GLN A 68 30.36 0.03 -12.44
CA GLN A 68 30.83 1.42 -12.56
C GLN A 68 29.69 2.42 -12.35
N GLU A 69 28.55 2.22 -13.01
CA GLU A 69 27.38 3.10 -12.88
C GLU A 69 26.81 3.07 -11.45
N LEU A 70 26.78 1.90 -10.80
CA LEU A 70 26.40 1.79 -9.39
C LEU A 70 27.32 2.63 -8.49
N LEU A 71 28.64 2.54 -8.67
CA LEU A 71 29.60 3.31 -7.88
C LEU A 71 29.46 4.82 -8.14
N SER A 72 29.19 5.21 -9.39
CA SER A 72 28.91 6.61 -9.75
C SER A 72 27.66 7.12 -9.03
N LEU A 73 26.55 6.37 -9.12
CA LEU A 73 25.29 6.70 -8.46
C LEU A 73 25.46 6.81 -6.93
N LEU A 74 26.15 5.85 -6.30
CA LEU A 74 26.43 5.89 -4.86
C LEU A 74 27.29 7.10 -4.46
N GLY A 75 28.14 7.60 -5.36
CA GLY A 75 28.85 8.86 -5.19
C GLY A 75 27.91 10.07 -5.20
N GLU A 76 27.05 10.15 -6.22
CA GLU A 76 26.08 11.24 -6.40
C GLU A 76 25.05 11.32 -5.26
N LEU A 77 24.53 10.18 -4.79
CA LEU A 77 23.56 10.12 -3.69
C LEU A 77 24.08 10.72 -2.38
N LYS A 78 25.41 10.74 -2.16
CA LYS A 78 26.03 11.39 -1.00
C LYS A 78 25.93 12.92 -1.04
N GLY A 79 25.61 13.51 -2.20
CA GLY A 79 25.23 14.92 -2.34
C GLY A 79 23.84 15.24 -1.80
N GLY A 80 23.05 14.22 -1.43
CA GLY A 80 21.74 14.38 -0.82
C GLY A 80 21.78 14.88 0.63
N VAL A 81 20.60 15.22 1.16
CA VAL A 81 20.45 15.67 2.55
C VAL A 81 20.62 14.47 3.50
N PRO A 82 21.49 14.55 4.52
CA PRO A 82 21.76 13.42 5.42
C PRO A 82 20.65 13.27 6.47
N PHE A 83 19.48 12.77 6.07
CA PHE A 83 18.31 12.60 6.95
C PHE A 83 18.55 11.66 8.14
N PHE A 84 19.53 10.77 8.05
CA PHE A 84 19.97 9.90 9.16
C PHE A 84 20.65 10.68 10.30
N SER A 85 21.13 11.89 10.03
CA SER A 85 21.86 12.69 11.02
C SER A 85 20.90 13.44 11.94
N PRO A 86 21.07 13.40 13.27
CA PRO A 86 20.26 14.19 14.20
C PRO A 86 20.49 15.71 14.06
N ARG A 87 21.49 16.12 13.27
CA ARG A 87 21.67 17.52 12.90
C ARG A 87 20.61 18.02 11.92
N TYR A 88 19.92 17.11 11.22
CA TYR A 88 18.81 17.45 10.36
C TYR A 88 17.52 17.56 11.19
N ILE A 89 16.96 18.77 11.27
CA ILE A 89 15.70 19.07 11.97
C ILE A 89 14.88 20.01 11.07
N GLY A 90 14.64 19.56 9.83
CA GLY A 90 14.01 20.34 8.77
C GLY A 90 12.57 19.91 8.50
N HIS A 91 12.37 19.19 7.40
CA HIS A 91 11.08 18.64 6.98
C HIS A 91 10.80 17.28 7.65
N MET A 92 9.66 16.69 7.31
CA MET A 92 9.14 15.41 7.84
C MET A 92 9.93 14.19 7.32
N ASN A 93 11.25 14.22 7.45
CA ASN A 93 12.15 13.15 7.03
C ASN A 93 13.11 12.82 8.18
N ALA A 94 13.31 11.52 8.40
CA ALA A 94 14.22 10.97 9.39
C ALA A 94 14.83 9.67 8.83
N ASP A 95 15.67 9.02 9.63
CA ASP A 95 16.18 7.69 9.29
C ASP A 95 15.03 6.68 9.11
N LEU A 96 15.25 5.68 8.25
CA LEU A 96 14.27 4.64 7.98
C LEU A 96 14.39 3.51 9.00
N THR A 97 13.26 2.88 9.33
CA THR A 97 13.30 1.72 10.23
C THR A 97 13.95 0.52 9.53
N LEU A 98 14.73 -0.27 10.27
CA LEU A 98 15.31 -1.53 9.81
C LEU A 98 14.23 -2.49 9.30
N ALA A 99 13.08 -2.55 9.98
CA ALA A 99 11.95 -3.37 9.56
C ALA A 99 11.43 -2.96 8.16
N SER A 100 11.29 -1.65 7.90
CA SER A 100 10.88 -1.15 6.59
C SER A 100 11.92 -1.45 5.51
N LEU A 101 13.21 -1.24 5.79
CA LEU A 101 14.30 -1.51 4.85
C LEU A 101 14.36 -3.00 4.46
N VAL A 102 14.34 -3.89 5.46
CA VAL A 102 14.41 -5.34 5.26
C VAL A 102 13.15 -5.85 4.57
N GLY A 103 11.96 -5.44 5.01
CA GLY A 103 10.69 -5.86 4.41
C GLY A 103 10.57 -5.42 2.96
N TRP A 104 10.98 -4.19 2.64
CA TRP A 104 10.97 -3.70 1.27
C TRP A 104 11.97 -4.45 0.38
N PHE A 105 13.22 -4.59 0.83
CA PHE A 105 14.25 -5.32 0.07
C PHE A 105 13.85 -6.77 -0.18
N ALA A 106 13.36 -7.48 0.84
CA ALA A 106 12.92 -8.87 0.71
C ALA A 106 11.77 -9.00 -0.29
N THR A 107 10.81 -8.08 -0.26
CA THR A 107 9.64 -8.11 -1.17
C THR A 107 10.02 -7.72 -2.60
N LEU A 108 10.97 -6.80 -2.80
CA LEU A 108 11.45 -6.36 -4.12
C LEU A 108 11.94 -7.54 -4.97
N LEU A 109 12.53 -8.56 -4.34
CA LEU A 109 13.03 -9.75 -5.01
C LEU A 109 11.93 -10.57 -5.72
N TYR A 110 10.69 -10.47 -5.24
CA TYR A 110 9.51 -11.14 -5.80
C TYR A 110 8.75 -10.26 -6.79
N ASN A 111 8.92 -8.94 -6.73
CA ASN A 111 8.25 -7.96 -7.59
C ASN A 111 6.72 -8.18 -7.71
N PRO A 112 5.98 -8.31 -6.58
CA PRO A 112 4.55 -8.58 -6.63
C PRO A 112 3.77 -7.35 -7.13
N ASN A 113 2.65 -7.59 -7.80
CA ASN A 113 1.77 -6.54 -8.30
C ASN A 113 0.40 -6.58 -7.61
N ASN A 114 0.24 -5.77 -6.55
CA ASN A 114 -0.96 -5.74 -5.70
C ASN A 114 -2.27 -5.32 -6.40
N VAL A 115 -2.22 -4.87 -7.66
CA VAL A 115 -3.44 -4.57 -8.44
C VAL A 115 -4.27 -5.82 -8.73
N ALA A 116 -3.62 -6.98 -8.81
CA ALA A 116 -4.26 -8.24 -9.17
C ALA A 116 -3.81 -9.36 -8.22
N VAL A 117 -4.75 -9.88 -7.44
CA VAL A 117 -4.50 -10.88 -6.38
C VAL A 117 -3.70 -12.09 -6.88
N GLU A 118 -3.91 -12.51 -8.12
CA GLU A 118 -3.19 -13.62 -8.77
C GLU A 118 -1.68 -13.39 -8.90
N GLY A 119 -1.24 -12.13 -9.05
CA GLY A 119 0.18 -11.74 -9.14
C GLY A 119 0.80 -11.37 -7.79
N SER A 120 0.04 -11.39 -6.71
CA SER A 120 0.45 -10.88 -5.40
C SER A 120 -0.34 -11.46 -4.21
N PRO A 121 -0.66 -12.76 -4.17
CA PRO A 121 -1.60 -13.29 -3.19
C PRO A 121 -1.16 -13.07 -1.73
N VAL A 122 0.16 -13.08 -1.50
CA VAL A 122 0.73 -12.82 -0.17
C VAL A 122 0.68 -11.33 0.17
N THR A 123 1.17 -10.46 -0.70
CA THR A 123 1.29 -9.02 -0.41
C THR A 123 -0.04 -8.28 -0.49
N THR A 124 -1.03 -8.75 -1.25
CA THR A 124 -2.40 -8.24 -1.18
C THR A 124 -3.03 -8.54 0.18
N ARG A 125 -2.83 -9.77 0.72
CA ARG A 125 -3.28 -10.10 2.08
C ARG A 125 -2.59 -9.22 3.13
N LEU A 126 -1.27 -9.00 3.00
CA LEU A 126 -0.51 -8.16 3.92
C LEU A 126 -0.94 -6.68 3.86
N GLU A 127 -1.32 -6.19 2.69
CA GLU A 127 -1.86 -4.83 2.54
C GLU A 127 -3.21 -4.68 3.26
N LEU A 128 -4.12 -5.65 3.10
CA LEU A 128 -5.39 -5.65 3.83
C LEU A 128 -5.18 -5.72 5.35
N GLU A 129 -4.20 -6.50 5.80
CA GLU A 129 -3.82 -6.56 7.23
C GLU A 129 -3.29 -5.21 7.72
N ALA A 130 -2.40 -4.56 6.96
CA ALA A 130 -1.88 -3.23 7.29
C ALA A 130 -3.00 -2.17 7.33
N ALA A 131 -3.93 -2.21 6.37
CA ALA A 131 -5.08 -1.31 6.35
C ALA A 131 -6.00 -1.52 7.57
N ALA A 132 -6.27 -2.77 7.95
CA ALA A 132 -7.04 -3.09 9.15
C ALA A 132 -6.35 -2.60 10.43
N GLN A 133 -5.02 -2.76 10.53
CA GLN A 133 -4.24 -2.23 11.66
C GLN A 133 -4.33 -0.70 11.75
N LEU A 134 -4.27 0.00 10.61
CA LEU A 134 -4.44 1.46 10.55
C LEU A 134 -5.85 1.90 10.94
N ALA A 135 -6.89 1.17 10.51
CA ALA A 135 -8.27 1.45 10.88
C ALA A 135 -8.47 1.35 12.41
N VAL A 136 -7.96 0.29 13.03
CA VAL A 136 -7.99 0.12 14.49
C VAL A 136 -7.22 1.25 15.20
N MET A 137 -6.04 1.62 14.68
CA MET A 137 -5.20 2.68 15.26
C MET A 137 -5.92 4.03 15.34
N VAL A 138 -6.75 4.37 14.35
CA VAL A 138 -7.51 5.63 14.33
C VAL A 138 -8.92 5.53 14.95
N GLY A 139 -9.30 4.35 15.46
CA GLY A 139 -10.58 4.14 16.14
C GLY A 139 -11.77 3.83 15.23
N TYR A 140 -11.53 3.37 13.99
CA TYR A 140 -12.59 2.87 13.12
C TYR A 140 -13.02 1.44 13.51
N PRO A 141 -14.27 1.05 13.17
CA PRO A 141 -14.75 -0.31 13.43
C PRO A 141 -13.97 -1.36 12.64
N GLU A 142 -14.00 -2.61 13.09
CA GLU A 142 -13.35 -3.74 12.41
C GLU A 142 -13.90 -4.00 10.98
N SER A 143 -15.12 -3.54 10.70
CA SER A 143 -15.73 -3.59 9.37
C SER A 143 -15.19 -2.52 8.41
N ALA A 144 -14.35 -1.59 8.86
CA ALA A 144 -13.74 -0.59 8.00
C ALA A 144 -12.76 -1.23 7.01
N TRP A 145 -12.69 -0.65 5.82
CA TRP A 145 -11.79 -1.07 4.76
C TRP A 145 -10.84 0.07 4.37
N GLY A 146 -9.64 -0.29 3.92
CA GLY A 146 -8.67 0.65 3.37
C GLY A 146 -7.62 -0.07 2.54
N HIS A 147 -6.74 0.71 1.93
CA HIS A 147 -5.58 0.22 1.16
C HIS A 147 -4.45 1.25 1.24
N LEU A 148 -3.26 0.85 0.76
CA LEU A 148 -2.13 1.76 0.64
C LEU A 148 -2.24 2.53 -0.68
N THR A 149 -1.87 3.80 -0.64
CA THR A 149 -1.72 4.65 -1.82
C THR A 149 -0.25 5.05 -1.98
N SER A 150 0.10 5.68 -3.09
CA SER A 150 1.46 6.20 -3.29
C SER A 150 1.84 7.33 -2.31
N GLY A 151 0.87 7.87 -1.57
CA GLY A 151 1.07 8.91 -0.56
C GLY A 151 -0.20 9.70 -0.25
N GLY A 152 -0.12 10.60 0.73
CA GLY A 152 -1.28 11.34 1.24
C GLY A 152 -2.04 12.16 0.19
N THR A 153 -1.37 12.63 -0.87
CA THR A 153 -2.04 13.36 -1.96
C THR A 153 -3.06 12.49 -2.68
N ILE A 154 -2.72 11.24 -3.02
CA ILE A 154 -3.62 10.33 -3.70
C ILE A 154 -4.71 9.85 -2.76
N ALA A 155 -4.38 9.53 -1.50
CA ALA A 155 -5.37 9.20 -0.48
C ALA A 155 -6.43 10.31 -0.32
N ASN A 156 -6.01 11.58 -0.28
CA ASN A 156 -6.94 12.72 -0.20
C ASN A 156 -7.79 12.85 -1.47
N PHE A 157 -7.19 12.65 -2.64
CA PHE A 157 -7.92 12.70 -3.91
C PHE A 157 -9.01 11.62 -3.97
N GLU A 158 -8.67 10.39 -3.60
CA GLU A 158 -9.63 9.27 -3.51
C GLU A 158 -10.73 9.55 -2.49
N ALA A 159 -10.40 10.12 -1.33
CA ALA A 159 -11.39 10.53 -0.33
C ALA A 159 -12.39 11.56 -0.89
N PHE A 160 -11.91 12.56 -1.65
CA PHE A 160 -12.79 13.51 -2.34
C PHE A 160 -13.61 12.84 -3.44
N TRP A 161 -13.03 11.89 -4.17
CA TRP A 161 -13.74 11.14 -5.20
C TRP A 161 -14.90 10.33 -4.61
N VAL A 162 -14.66 9.61 -3.51
CA VAL A 162 -15.69 8.87 -2.76
C VAL A 162 -16.75 9.83 -2.22
N ALA A 163 -16.35 10.90 -1.52
CA ALA A 163 -17.28 11.87 -0.95
C ALA A 163 -18.19 12.52 -2.01
N ARG A 164 -17.61 12.88 -3.17
CA ARG A 164 -18.36 13.41 -4.31
C ARG A 164 -19.37 12.40 -4.83
N ASN A 165 -18.96 11.14 -5.06
CA ASN A 165 -19.84 10.12 -5.62
C ASN A 165 -20.98 9.78 -4.65
N VAL A 166 -20.68 9.62 -3.36
CA VAL A 166 -21.70 9.35 -2.32
C VAL A 166 -22.68 10.52 -2.18
N LYS A 167 -22.22 11.78 -2.32
CA LYS A 167 -23.09 12.96 -2.27
C LYS A 167 -24.17 12.96 -3.38
N TYR A 168 -23.83 12.48 -4.57
CA TYR A 168 -24.75 12.45 -5.72
C TYR A 168 -25.48 11.11 -5.88
N LEU A 169 -25.12 10.08 -5.11
CA LEU A 169 -25.72 8.76 -5.17
C LEU A 169 -27.25 8.77 -4.97
N PRO A 170 -27.83 9.47 -3.96
CA PRO A 170 -29.29 9.53 -3.80
C PRO A 170 -30.04 10.14 -4.99
N VAL A 171 -29.42 11.09 -5.69
CA VAL A 171 -30.01 11.72 -6.89
C VAL A 171 -30.01 10.71 -8.04
N ALA A 172 -28.92 9.97 -8.22
CA ALA A 172 -28.85 8.91 -9.23
C ALA A 172 -29.85 7.76 -8.91
N LEU A 173 -29.97 7.37 -7.64
CA LEU A 173 -30.94 6.37 -7.18
C LEU A 173 -32.38 6.84 -7.41
N SER A 174 -32.70 8.12 -7.19
CA SER A 174 -34.02 8.66 -7.48
C SER A 174 -34.37 8.52 -8.97
N GLY A 175 -33.45 8.87 -9.86
CA GLY A 175 -33.66 8.72 -11.30
C GLY A 175 -33.85 7.25 -11.72
N ALA A 176 -33.02 6.34 -11.19
CA ALA A 176 -33.15 4.91 -11.44
C ALA A 176 -34.46 4.34 -10.87
N ALA A 177 -34.87 4.77 -9.68
CA ALA A 177 -36.12 4.34 -9.05
C ALA A 177 -37.34 4.78 -9.85
N ASP A 178 -37.35 6.00 -10.40
CA ASP A 178 -38.44 6.48 -11.26
C ASP A 178 -38.56 5.64 -12.54
N GLU A 179 -37.44 5.32 -13.19
CA GLU A 179 -37.42 4.47 -14.40
C GLU A 179 -37.89 3.04 -14.13
N LEU A 180 -37.58 2.50 -12.94
CA LEU A 180 -37.93 1.12 -12.54
C LEU A 180 -39.29 1.01 -11.84
N GLY A 181 -39.99 2.12 -11.60
CA GLY A 181 -41.25 2.11 -10.84
C GLY A 181 -41.06 1.81 -9.35
N LEU A 182 -39.89 2.10 -8.79
CA LEU A 182 -39.48 1.86 -7.40
C LEU A 182 -39.51 3.13 -6.54
N GLY A 183 -40.42 4.06 -6.84
CA GLY A 183 -40.55 5.33 -6.10
C GLY A 183 -40.85 5.17 -4.61
N ASP A 184 -41.36 4.01 -4.19
CA ASP A 184 -41.65 3.65 -2.79
C ASP A 184 -40.41 3.16 -2.02
N LEU A 185 -39.22 3.12 -2.63
CA LEU A 185 -37.97 2.78 -1.94
C LEU A 185 -37.69 3.78 -0.80
N GLU A 186 -37.59 3.28 0.43
CA GLU A 186 -37.44 4.10 1.63
C GLU A 186 -36.01 4.60 1.84
N LEU A 187 -35.81 5.91 1.76
CA LEU A 187 -34.52 6.56 1.98
C LEU A 187 -34.45 7.23 3.37
N GLY A 188 -33.34 7.02 4.08
CA GLY A 188 -33.08 7.66 5.36
C GLY A 188 -32.72 9.15 5.21
N ARG A 189 -33.24 9.99 6.10
CA ARG A 189 -33.05 11.45 6.10
C ARG A 189 -32.13 11.91 7.23
N ALA A 190 -31.65 13.15 7.12
CA ALA A 190 -30.76 13.75 8.12
C ALA A 190 -31.40 13.92 9.51
N ASP A 191 -32.73 14.00 9.59
CA ASP A 191 -33.49 14.08 10.85
C ASP A 191 -33.78 12.70 11.47
N GLY A 192 -33.28 11.62 10.86
CA GLY A 192 -33.52 10.24 11.28
C GLY A 192 -34.84 9.64 10.80
N SER A 193 -35.69 10.40 10.10
CA SER A 193 -36.91 9.88 9.48
C SER A 193 -36.61 9.15 8.16
N ARG A 194 -37.59 8.39 7.66
CA ARG A 194 -37.53 7.73 6.36
C ARG A 194 -38.69 8.22 5.49
N ALA A 195 -38.47 8.28 4.18
CA ALA A 195 -39.51 8.60 3.23
C ALA A 195 -39.26 7.90 1.87
N PRO A 196 -40.33 7.66 1.10
CA PRO A 196 -40.22 7.21 -0.29
C PRO A 196 -39.34 8.14 -1.12
N ILE A 197 -38.35 7.58 -1.82
CA ILE A 197 -37.39 8.34 -2.61
C ILE A 197 -38.06 9.22 -3.68
N GLY A 198 -39.15 8.75 -4.28
CA GLY A 198 -39.92 9.50 -5.29
C GLY A 198 -40.70 10.71 -4.73
N ARG A 199 -40.73 10.88 -3.40
CA ARG A 199 -41.33 12.04 -2.73
C ARG A 199 -40.32 13.07 -2.26
N LEU A 200 -39.02 12.79 -2.40
CA LEU A 200 -37.95 13.66 -1.90
C LEU A 200 -37.53 14.68 -2.95
N GLY A 201 -37.41 15.94 -2.53
CA GLY A 201 -36.85 16.99 -3.36
C GLY A 201 -35.32 16.93 -3.43
N LEU A 202 -34.73 17.65 -4.39
CA LEU A 202 -33.28 17.72 -4.60
C LEU A 202 -32.50 18.08 -3.33
N TRP A 203 -33.02 19.00 -2.51
CA TRP A 203 -32.37 19.39 -1.26
C TRP A 203 -32.31 18.22 -0.26
N GLU A 204 -33.38 17.43 -0.17
CA GLU A 204 -33.44 16.29 0.75
C GLU A 204 -32.51 15.18 0.27
N LEU A 205 -32.50 14.86 -1.03
CA LEU A 205 -31.60 13.89 -1.64
C LEU A 205 -30.13 14.27 -1.46
N LEU A 206 -29.77 15.54 -1.67
CA LEU A 206 -28.40 16.01 -1.46
C LEU A 206 -28.00 16.03 0.02
N ASN A 207 -28.93 16.00 0.96
CA ASN A 207 -28.63 16.00 2.40
C ASN A 207 -28.90 14.64 3.07
N THR A 208 -29.08 13.59 2.29
CA THR A 208 -29.11 12.21 2.78
C THR A 208 -27.77 11.85 3.46
N PRO A 209 -27.80 11.29 4.68
CA PRO A 209 -26.59 10.81 5.35
C PRO A 209 -25.84 9.76 4.51
N PRO A 210 -24.50 9.75 4.47
CA PRO A 210 -23.72 8.81 3.66
C PRO A 210 -24.09 7.34 3.85
N GLY A 211 -24.28 6.90 5.10
CA GLY A 211 -24.71 5.53 5.40
C GLY A 211 -26.07 5.19 4.78
N ALA A 212 -27.04 6.09 4.92
CA ALA A 212 -28.37 5.90 4.31
C ALA A 212 -28.33 5.88 2.78
N ALA A 213 -27.41 6.62 2.16
CA ALA A 213 -27.21 6.58 0.70
C ALA A 213 -26.63 5.24 0.23
N LEU A 214 -25.67 4.69 0.98
CA LEU A 214 -25.06 3.38 0.69
C LEU A 214 -26.06 2.24 0.93
N ASP A 215 -26.76 2.24 2.07
CA ASP A 215 -27.78 1.25 2.40
C ASP A 215 -28.90 1.21 1.33
N ALA A 216 -29.29 2.37 0.79
CA ALA A 216 -30.29 2.44 -0.26
C ALA A 216 -29.79 1.90 -1.61
N ALA A 217 -28.51 2.06 -1.93
CA ALA A 217 -27.91 1.46 -3.12
C ALA A 217 -27.85 -0.06 -3.02
N ASP A 218 -27.44 -0.59 -1.86
CA ASP A 218 -27.43 -2.03 -1.60
C ASP A 218 -28.85 -2.61 -1.69
N GLY A 219 -29.85 -1.92 -1.14
CA GLY A 219 -31.26 -2.32 -1.22
C GLY A 219 -31.85 -2.30 -2.64
N LEU A 220 -31.30 -1.49 -3.56
CA LEU A 220 -31.72 -1.48 -4.97
C LEU A 220 -31.09 -2.64 -5.77
N LEU A 221 -29.90 -3.10 -5.36
CA LEU A 221 -29.12 -4.13 -6.04
C LEU A 221 -29.41 -5.56 -5.54
N ALA A 222 -30.05 -5.69 -4.38
CA ALA A 222 -30.48 -6.96 -3.78
C ALA A 222 -31.76 -7.52 -4.42
#